data_AF-A0A8T9G2T8-F1
#
_entry.id   AF-A0A8T9G2T8-F1
#
_cell.length_a   1.000
_cell.length_b   1.000
_cell.length_c   1.000
_cell.angle_alpha   90.00
_cell.angle_beta   90.00
_cell.angle_gamma   90.00
#
_symmetry.space_group_name_H-M   'P 1'
#
loop_
_entity.id
_entity.type
_entity.pdbx_description
1 polymer ?
#
loop_
_entity_poly.entity_id
_entity_poly.type
_entity_poly.pdbx_seq_one_letter_code
_entity_poly.pdbx_strand_id
1 'polypeptide(L)'
;MSDFIEYSRDLMEAAKGFREKAIAADGVDLKQAYLRAALLHAFSFLEAHLNYMAEHFENSQMFTLHERGILLEKDMSFDNGGFSISTKSKFSRLTDRIELLLFKCSADMVQAKGNWFSKLKDALKVRNALVHPREAHTLSEAQVTEAMTAILDGVDTLYRAVFKKALPYSKKGIEGGLLIK
;
A
#
# COMPACT_ATOMS: atom_id res chain seq x y z
N MET A 1 0.05 1.53 21.36
CA MET A 1 -0.03 1.13 19.93
C MET A 1 1.34 1.47 19.37
N SER A 2 1.98 0.66 18.52
CA SER A 2 3.35 1.00 18.11
C SER A 2 3.38 2.33 17.36
N ASP A 3 4.41 3.15 17.58
CA ASP A 3 4.59 4.46 16.90
C ASP A 3 4.45 4.34 15.37
N PHE A 4 4.85 3.19 14.81
CA PHE A 4 4.69 2.89 13.39
C PHE A 4 3.23 2.74 12.94
N ILE A 5 2.36 2.13 13.75
CA ILE A 5 0.92 2.01 13.43
C ILE A 5 0.25 3.39 13.51
N GLU A 6 0.71 4.25 14.42
CA GLU A 6 0.21 5.63 14.51
C GLU A 6 0.64 6.43 13.27
N TYR A 7 1.92 6.36 12.90
CA TYR A 7 2.43 6.96 11.67
C TYR A 7 1.69 6.47 10.42
N SER A 8 1.48 5.15 10.27
CA SER A 8 0.77 4.62 9.11
C SER A 8 -0.67 5.12 9.07
N ARG A 9 -1.37 5.15 10.21
CA ARG A 9 -2.71 5.75 10.31
C ARG A 9 -2.70 7.21 9.85
N ASP A 10 -1.72 8.00 10.28
CA ASP A 10 -1.63 9.42 9.93
C ASP A 10 -1.44 9.63 8.42
N LEU A 11 -0.75 8.72 7.71
CA LEU A 11 -0.66 8.75 6.24
C LEU A 11 -2.05 8.63 5.58
N MET A 12 -2.88 7.69 6.05
CA MET A 12 -4.24 7.54 5.52
C MET A 12 -5.13 8.72 5.90
N GLU A 13 -5.04 9.23 7.14
CA GLU A 13 -5.82 10.40 7.56
C GLU A 13 -5.41 11.68 6.79
N ALA A 14 -4.13 11.83 6.45
CA ALA A 14 -3.65 12.90 5.57
C ALA A 14 -4.18 12.72 4.15
N ALA A 15 -4.17 11.50 3.62
CA ALA A 15 -4.72 11.19 2.30
C ALA A 15 -6.19 11.64 2.19
N LYS A 16 -7.00 11.34 3.22
CA LYS A 16 -8.40 11.77 3.25
C LYS A 16 -8.55 13.29 3.40
N GLY A 17 -7.77 13.93 4.27
CA GLY A 17 -7.76 15.39 4.41
C GLY A 17 -7.43 16.12 3.11
N PHE A 18 -6.45 15.62 2.35
CA PHE A 18 -6.14 16.16 1.02
C PHE A 18 -7.27 15.93 0.03
N ARG A 19 -7.94 14.78 0.05
CA ARG A 19 -9.12 14.52 -0.80
C ARG A 19 -10.23 15.53 -0.50
N GLU A 20 -10.53 15.81 0.77
CA GLU A 20 -11.54 16.80 1.16
C GLU A 20 -11.16 18.21 0.67
N LYS A 21 -9.89 18.60 0.81
CA LYS A 21 -9.39 19.87 0.28
C LYS A 21 -9.50 19.94 -1.25
N ALA A 22 -9.28 18.84 -1.97
CA ALA A 22 -9.47 18.81 -3.41
C ALA A 22 -10.93 19.04 -3.84
N ILE A 23 -11.88 18.56 -3.04
CA ILE A 23 -13.32 18.78 -3.28
C ILE A 23 -13.68 20.24 -3.06
N ALA A 24 -13.13 20.85 -2.01
CA ALA A 24 -13.39 22.24 -1.64
C ALA A 24 -12.51 23.28 -2.36
N ALA A 25 -11.55 22.86 -3.18
CA ALA A 25 -10.59 23.77 -3.79
C ALA A 25 -11.19 24.60 -4.93
N ASP A 26 -10.94 25.90 -4.88
CA ASP A 26 -11.18 26.80 -6.00
C ASP A 26 -10.01 26.71 -6.99
N GLY A 27 -10.32 26.32 -8.22
CA GLY A 27 -9.36 26.25 -9.32
C GLY A 27 -8.75 24.86 -9.55
N VAL A 28 -8.47 24.60 -10.83
CA VAL A 28 -8.05 23.28 -11.31
C VAL A 28 -6.66 22.90 -10.76
N ASP A 29 -5.72 23.84 -10.70
CA ASP A 29 -4.35 23.55 -10.28
C ASP A 29 -4.26 23.13 -8.82
N LEU A 30 -4.93 23.87 -7.94
CA LEU A 30 -4.96 23.57 -6.51
C LEU A 30 -5.67 22.25 -6.23
N LYS A 31 -6.80 21.99 -6.92
CA LYS A 31 -7.48 20.71 -6.89
C LYS A 31 -6.56 19.56 -7.30
N GLN A 32 -5.82 19.71 -8.40
CA GLN A 32 -4.88 18.69 -8.86
C GLN A 32 -3.74 18.44 -7.86
N ALA A 33 -3.19 19.50 -7.25
CA ALA A 33 -2.17 19.36 -6.21
C ALA A 33 -2.68 18.51 -5.03
N TYR A 34 -3.88 18.80 -4.55
CA TYR A 34 -4.50 18.03 -3.46
C TYR A 34 -4.83 16.59 -3.85
N LEU A 35 -5.36 16.33 -5.06
CA LEU A 35 -5.61 14.97 -5.53
C LEU A 35 -4.33 14.14 -5.63
N ARG A 36 -3.23 14.72 -6.12
CA ARG A 36 -1.91 14.07 -6.17
C ARG A 36 -1.40 13.75 -4.77
N ALA A 37 -1.49 14.72 -3.86
CA ALA A 37 -1.09 14.53 -2.46
C ALA A 37 -1.89 13.40 -1.78
N ALA A 38 -3.21 13.40 -1.96
CA ALA A 38 -4.10 12.35 -1.45
C ALA A 38 -3.69 10.96 -1.95
N LEU A 39 -3.50 10.81 -3.25
CA LEU A 39 -3.14 9.53 -3.86
C LEU A 39 -1.78 9.02 -3.36
N LEU A 40 -0.76 9.90 -3.31
CA LEU A 40 0.58 9.52 -2.86
C LEU A 40 0.59 9.09 -1.40
N HIS A 41 -0.10 9.82 -0.51
CA HIS A 41 -0.21 9.43 0.90
C HIS A 41 -0.93 8.09 1.08
N ALA A 42 -1.96 7.80 0.28
CA ALA A 42 -2.63 6.50 0.29
C ALA A 42 -1.67 5.36 -0.12
N PHE A 43 -0.81 5.57 -1.12
CA PHE A 43 0.22 4.58 -1.47
C PHE A 43 1.29 4.44 -0.38
N SER A 44 1.73 5.52 0.25
CA SER A 44 2.64 5.45 1.40
C SER A 44 2.04 4.63 2.55
N PHE A 45 0.73 4.75 2.80
CA PHE A 45 0.01 3.92 3.75
C PHE A 45 0.07 2.43 3.39
N LEU A 46 -0.17 2.08 2.12
CA LEU A 46 -0.08 0.69 1.64
C LEU A 46 1.34 0.14 1.86
N GLU A 47 2.37 0.89 1.48
CA GLU A 47 3.76 0.47 1.61
C GLU A 47 4.17 0.30 3.07
N ALA A 48 3.77 1.22 3.94
CA ALA A 48 4.01 1.12 5.38
C ALA A 48 3.44 -0.20 5.94
N HIS A 49 2.20 -0.54 5.60
CA HIS A 49 1.58 -1.78 6.08
C HIS A 49 2.21 -3.04 5.47
N LEU A 50 2.63 -3.01 4.21
CA LEU A 50 3.37 -4.13 3.61
C LEU A 50 4.71 -4.36 4.30
N ASN A 51 5.44 -3.29 4.63
CA ASN A 51 6.71 -3.37 5.35
C ASN A 51 6.51 -3.96 6.75
N TYR A 52 5.53 -3.46 7.50
CA TYR A 52 5.17 -3.99 8.82
C TYR A 52 4.80 -5.47 8.79
N MET A 53 4.02 -5.90 7.80
CA MET A 53 3.67 -7.33 7.64
C MET A 53 4.88 -8.17 7.24
N ALA A 54 5.76 -7.65 6.38
CA ALA A 54 6.97 -8.35 5.97
C ALA A 54 7.95 -8.57 7.13
N GLU A 55 8.14 -7.57 7.99
CA GLU A 55 8.98 -7.66 9.19
C GLU A 55 8.53 -8.77 10.14
N HIS A 56 7.22 -9.02 10.25
CA HIS A 56 6.69 -10.13 11.04
C HIS A 56 7.19 -11.50 10.56
N PHE A 57 7.61 -11.61 9.30
CA PHE A 57 8.07 -12.85 8.68
C PHE A 57 9.57 -12.92 8.46
N GLU A 58 10.36 -11.96 8.94
CA GLU A 58 11.81 -11.90 8.71
C GLU A 58 12.51 -13.21 9.07
N ASN A 59 12.16 -13.81 10.21
CA ASN A 59 12.73 -15.06 10.70
C ASN A 59 11.78 -16.27 10.57
N SER A 60 10.67 -16.10 9.85
CA SER A 60 9.66 -17.15 9.72
C SER A 60 10.09 -18.24 8.74
N GLN A 61 9.90 -19.50 9.13
CA GLN A 61 10.07 -20.66 8.25
C GLN A 61 8.90 -20.88 7.28
N MET A 62 7.81 -20.12 7.42
CA MET A 62 6.66 -20.15 6.52
C MET A 62 7.03 -19.71 5.09
N PHE A 63 8.06 -18.88 4.97
CA PHE A 63 8.56 -18.36 3.71
C PHE A 63 9.95 -18.91 3.45
N THR A 64 10.19 -19.33 2.21
CA THR A 64 11.54 -19.67 1.76
C THR A 64 12.44 -18.44 1.80
N LEU A 65 13.75 -18.65 1.74
CA LEU A 65 14.72 -17.57 1.74
C LEU A 65 14.47 -16.53 0.63
N HIS A 66 14.14 -16.98 -0.59
CA HIS A 66 13.87 -16.11 -1.73
C HIS A 66 12.57 -15.32 -1.55
N GLU A 67 11.52 -15.98 -1.04
CA GLU A 67 10.23 -15.33 -0.75
C GLU A 67 10.39 -14.25 0.33
N ARG A 68 11.21 -14.49 1.36
CA ARG A 68 11.55 -13.45 2.36
C ARG A 68 12.31 -12.30 1.73
N GLY A 69 13.26 -12.57 0.82
CA GLY A 69 13.93 -11.51 0.05
C GLY A 69 12.95 -10.61 -0.72
N ILE A 70 11.92 -11.18 -1.34
CA ILE A 70 10.84 -10.43 -2.01
C ILE A 70 10.05 -9.59 -1.01
N LEU A 71 9.60 -10.17 0.11
CA LEU A 71 8.78 -9.48 1.10
C LEU A 71 9.52 -8.32 1.78
N LEU A 72 10.78 -8.54 2.14
CA LEU A 72 11.64 -7.57 2.82
C LEU A 72 12.34 -6.60 1.86
N GLU A 73 12.17 -6.79 0.55
CA GLU A 73 12.84 -6.01 -0.50
C GLU A 73 14.36 -5.98 -0.35
N LYS A 74 14.93 -7.16 -0.10
CA LYS A 74 16.37 -7.38 0.06
C LYS A 74 16.91 -8.25 -1.05
N ASP A 75 18.10 -7.92 -1.54
CA ASP A 75 18.78 -8.72 -2.54
C ASP A 75 19.35 -10.01 -1.93
N MET A 76 19.58 -11.00 -2.77
CA MET A 76 20.19 -12.27 -2.37
C MET A 76 21.70 -12.19 -2.51
N SER A 77 22.42 -12.62 -1.48
CA SER A 77 23.86 -12.92 -1.56
C SER A 77 24.08 -14.41 -1.70
N PHE A 78 25.09 -14.77 -2.50
CA PHE A 78 25.62 -16.13 -2.55
C PHE A 78 27.06 -16.09 -2.05
N ASP A 79 27.32 -16.76 -0.94
CA ASP A 79 28.64 -16.83 -0.33
C ASP A 79 28.87 -18.23 0.25
N ASN A 80 30.09 -18.75 0.12
CA ASN A 80 30.51 -20.07 0.60
C ASN A 80 29.56 -21.22 0.25
N GLY A 81 28.98 -21.21 -0.96
CA GLY A 81 28.08 -22.26 -1.46
C GLY A 81 26.63 -22.16 -0.98
N GLY A 82 26.28 -21.13 -0.21
CA GLY A 82 24.93 -20.92 0.32
C GLY A 82 24.32 -19.59 -0.13
N PHE A 83 22.98 -19.55 -0.17
CA PHE A 83 22.24 -18.30 -0.33
C PHE A 83 21.91 -17.69 1.03
N SER A 84 22.00 -16.38 1.12
CA SER A 84 21.59 -15.57 2.28
C SER A 84 20.89 -14.30 1.83
N ILE A 85 20.09 -13.70 2.70
CA ILE A 85 19.51 -12.38 2.45
C ILE A 85 20.60 -11.34 2.74
N SER A 86 20.87 -10.48 1.77
CA SER A 86 21.87 -9.42 1.91
C SER A 86 21.27 -8.16 2.56
N THR A 87 22.12 -7.21 2.94
CA THR A 87 21.68 -5.90 3.43
C THR A 87 21.24 -4.96 2.31
N LYS A 88 21.59 -5.26 1.05
CA LYS A 88 21.30 -4.42 -0.12
C LYS A 88 19.81 -4.44 -0.43
N SER A 89 19.23 -3.28 -0.69
CA SER A 89 17.83 -3.17 -1.09
C SER A 89 17.63 -3.63 -2.53
N LYS A 90 16.56 -4.39 -2.75
CA LYS A 90 16.05 -4.78 -4.07
C LYS A 90 14.53 -4.67 -4.05
N PHE A 91 14.04 -3.55 -4.56
CA PHE A 91 12.61 -3.25 -4.59
C PHE A 91 11.87 -4.25 -5.47
N SER A 92 10.84 -4.85 -4.90
CA SER A 92 9.92 -5.75 -5.61
C SER A 92 8.66 -4.98 -5.97
N ARG A 93 7.87 -5.49 -6.92
CA ARG A 93 6.58 -4.85 -7.21
C ARG A 93 5.65 -5.03 -6.01
N LEU A 94 4.88 -4.00 -5.68
CA LEU A 94 3.88 -4.07 -4.62
C LEU A 94 2.90 -5.22 -4.83
N THR A 95 2.48 -5.46 -6.07
CA THR A 95 1.59 -6.58 -6.42
C THR A 95 2.21 -7.93 -6.09
N ASP A 96 3.50 -8.11 -6.33
CA ASP A 96 4.17 -9.40 -6.11
C ASP A 96 4.26 -9.68 -4.60
N ARG A 97 4.56 -8.65 -3.80
CA ARG A 97 4.56 -8.74 -2.32
C ARG A 97 3.17 -9.06 -1.77
N ILE A 98 2.13 -8.38 -2.27
CA ILE A 98 0.73 -8.64 -1.92
C ILE A 98 0.33 -10.07 -2.27
N GLU A 99 0.61 -10.51 -3.50
CA GLU A 99 0.25 -11.84 -3.98
C GLU A 99 0.96 -12.93 -3.18
N LEU A 100 2.23 -12.73 -2.83
CA LEU A 100 2.99 -13.65 -1.99
C LEU A 100 2.40 -13.77 -0.58
N LEU A 101 2.03 -12.66 0.06
CA LEU A 101 1.34 -12.67 1.35
C LEU A 101 0.00 -13.41 1.27
N LEU A 102 -0.82 -13.12 0.26
CA LEU A 102 -2.10 -13.80 0.08
C LEU A 102 -1.95 -15.29 -0.21
N PHE A 103 -0.97 -15.67 -1.04
CA PHE A 103 -0.67 -17.06 -1.36
C PHE A 103 -0.35 -17.89 -0.12
N LYS A 104 0.44 -17.31 0.79
CA LYS A 104 0.92 -18.01 1.97
C LYS A 104 -0.06 -17.97 3.13
N CYS A 105 -0.79 -16.87 3.28
CA CYS A 105 -1.59 -16.61 4.49
C CYS A 105 -3.12 -16.77 4.28
N SER A 106 -3.60 -16.80 3.04
CA SER A 106 -5.03 -17.04 2.73
C SER A 106 -5.28 -18.50 2.37
N ALA A 107 -6.47 -18.99 2.73
CA ALA A 107 -6.93 -20.31 2.29
C ALA A 107 -7.44 -20.31 0.83
N ASP A 108 -7.96 -19.17 0.37
CA ASP A 108 -8.43 -18.96 -1.00
C ASP A 108 -7.87 -17.63 -1.52
N MET A 109 -7.00 -17.69 -2.52
CA MET A 109 -6.39 -16.50 -3.12
C MET A 109 -7.38 -15.75 -4.02
N VAL A 110 -8.25 -16.46 -4.74
CA VAL A 110 -9.20 -15.84 -5.67
C VAL A 110 -10.20 -15.01 -4.89
N GLN A 111 -10.76 -15.60 -3.83
CA GLN A 111 -11.65 -14.90 -2.92
C GLN A 111 -10.94 -13.71 -2.25
N ALA A 112 -9.69 -13.90 -1.79
CA ALA A 112 -8.96 -12.84 -1.11
C ALA A 112 -8.65 -11.64 -2.03
N LYS A 113 -8.31 -11.86 -3.30
CA LYS A 113 -8.03 -10.76 -4.24
C LYS A 113 -9.28 -9.92 -4.53
N GLY A 114 -10.45 -10.57 -4.66
CA GLY A 114 -11.73 -9.90 -4.91
C GLY A 114 -11.66 -8.80 -5.99
N ASN A 115 -12.50 -7.77 -5.84
CA ASN A 115 -12.52 -6.63 -6.77
C ASN A 115 -11.45 -5.58 -6.47
N TRP A 116 -11.03 -5.44 -5.20
CA TRP A 116 -10.07 -4.42 -4.76
C TRP A 116 -8.71 -4.60 -5.46
N PHE A 117 -8.29 -5.83 -5.73
CA PHE A 117 -6.98 -6.08 -6.31
C PHE A 117 -6.87 -5.58 -7.76
N SER A 118 -7.94 -5.73 -8.54
CA SER A 118 -8.01 -5.17 -9.90
C SER A 118 -7.97 -3.65 -9.86
N LYS A 119 -8.77 -3.05 -8.96
CA LYS A 119 -8.80 -1.59 -8.75
C LYS A 119 -7.46 -1.04 -8.27
N LEU A 120 -6.74 -1.77 -7.41
CA LEU A 120 -5.38 -1.42 -7.00
C LEU A 120 -4.41 -1.45 -8.18
N LYS A 121 -4.51 -2.44 -9.08
CA LYS A 121 -3.66 -2.48 -10.29
C LYS A 121 -3.90 -1.28 -11.19
N ASP A 122 -5.13 -0.82 -11.32
CA ASP A 122 -5.45 0.40 -12.06
C ASP A 122 -4.92 1.66 -11.34
N ALA A 123 -5.08 1.74 -10.02
CA ALA A 123 -4.51 2.81 -9.21
C ALA A 123 -2.97 2.87 -9.31
N LEU A 124 -2.28 1.73 -9.40
CA LEU A 124 -0.84 1.67 -9.61
C LEU A 124 -0.42 2.27 -10.96
N LYS A 125 -1.21 2.06 -12.03
CA LYS A 125 -0.95 2.70 -13.33
C LYS A 125 -1.04 4.22 -13.21
N VAL A 126 -2.07 4.71 -12.51
CA VAL A 126 -2.28 6.14 -12.25
C VAL A 126 -1.10 6.70 -11.45
N ARG A 127 -0.69 6.04 -10.35
CA ARG A 127 0.48 6.46 -9.57
C ARG A 127 1.74 6.51 -10.43
N ASN A 128 1.98 5.48 -11.24
CA ASN A 128 3.17 5.42 -12.10
C ASN A 128 3.21 6.57 -13.11
N ALA A 129 2.08 6.95 -13.69
CA ALA A 129 1.98 8.10 -14.57
C ALA A 129 2.32 9.43 -13.86
N LEU A 130 2.05 9.54 -12.55
CA LEU A 130 2.39 10.73 -11.76
C LEU A 130 3.85 10.79 -11.33
N VAL A 131 4.43 9.66 -10.89
CA VAL A 131 5.81 9.64 -10.36
C VAL A 131 6.87 9.51 -11.45
N HIS A 132 6.48 9.01 -12.63
CA HIS A 132 7.33 8.91 -13.82
C HIS A 132 6.63 9.55 -15.03
N PRO A 133 6.38 10.87 -14.98
CA PRO A 133 5.57 11.55 -15.99
C PRO A 133 6.29 11.55 -17.34
N ARG A 134 5.59 11.06 -18.36
CA ARG A 134 5.96 11.24 -19.78
C ARG A 134 5.10 12.29 -20.47
N GLU A 135 3.95 12.58 -19.89
CA GLU A 135 2.96 13.55 -20.34
C GLU A 135 2.22 14.12 -19.13
N ALA A 136 1.48 15.21 -19.34
CA ALA A 136 0.66 15.81 -18.30
C ALA A 136 -0.48 14.85 -17.93
N HIS A 137 -0.56 14.47 -16.65
CA HIS A 137 -1.63 13.60 -16.15
C HIS A 137 -2.55 14.38 -15.20
N THR A 138 -3.84 14.37 -15.54
CA THR A 138 -4.91 14.99 -14.75
C THR A 138 -5.69 13.90 -14.03
N LEU A 139 -5.81 14.03 -12.71
CA LEU A 139 -6.55 13.12 -11.86
C LEU A 139 -8.01 13.54 -11.73
N SER A 140 -8.92 12.57 -11.78
CA SER A 140 -10.28 12.76 -11.32
C SER A 140 -10.41 12.40 -9.85
N GLU A 141 -11.39 13.00 -9.17
CA GLU A 141 -11.72 12.64 -7.79
C GLU A 141 -12.15 11.17 -7.68
N ALA A 142 -12.88 10.67 -8.68
CA ALA A 142 -13.31 9.27 -8.72
C ALA A 142 -12.11 8.31 -8.75
N GLN A 143 -11.07 8.61 -9.54
CA GLN A 143 -9.85 7.79 -9.58
C GLN A 143 -9.14 7.74 -8.23
N VAL A 144 -9.01 8.89 -7.55
CA VAL A 144 -8.38 8.95 -6.23
C VAL A 144 -9.22 8.23 -5.18
N THR A 145 -10.54 8.41 -5.23
CA THR A 145 -11.49 7.75 -4.34
C THR A 145 -11.45 6.22 -4.49
N GLU A 146 -11.51 5.72 -5.72
CA GLU A 146 -11.40 4.29 -6.01
C GLU A 146 -10.06 3.71 -5.57
N ALA A 147 -8.97 4.44 -5.79
CA ALA A 147 -7.63 4.03 -5.36
C ALA A 147 -7.53 3.93 -3.83
N MET A 148 -8.00 4.94 -3.10
CA MET A 148 -8.00 4.95 -1.63
C MET A 148 -8.82 3.80 -1.05
N THR A 149 -10.02 3.55 -1.60
CA THR A 149 -10.87 2.43 -1.18
C THR A 149 -10.18 1.09 -1.45
N ALA A 150 -9.66 0.89 -2.66
CA ALA A 150 -8.97 -0.35 -3.01
C ALA A 150 -7.73 -0.62 -2.12
N ILE A 151 -7.02 0.44 -1.73
CA ILE A 151 -5.89 0.35 -0.80
C ILE A 151 -6.37 -0.03 0.60
N LEU A 152 -7.42 0.63 1.13
CA LEU A 152 -7.94 0.34 2.47
C LEU A 152 -8.47 -1.09 2.58
N ASP A 153 -9.26 -1.52 1.58
CA ASP A 153 -9.81 -2.87 1.49
C ASP A 153 -8.69 -3.92 1.33
N GLY A 154 -7.68 -3.62 0.52
CA GLY A 154 -6.51 -4.47 0.33
C GLY A 154 -5.72 -4.65 1.63
N VAL A 155 -5.47 -3.57 2.37
CA VAL A 155 -4.78 -3.63 3.66
C VAL A 155 -5.62 -4.39 4.70
N ASP A 156 -6.92 -4.14 4.80
CA ASP A 156 -7.78 -4.89 5.74
C ASP A 156 -7.80 -6.39 5.40
N THR A 157 -7.86 -6.74 4.11
CA THR A 157 -7.78 -8.12 3.63
C THR A 157 -6.46 -8.78 4.02
N LEU A 158 -5.33 -8.09 3.82
CA LEU A 158 -4.01 -8.58 4.20
C LEU A 158 -3.89 -8.77 5.71
N TYR A 159 -4.42 -7.84 6.50
CA TYR A 159 -4.47 -7.97 7.97
C TYR A 159 -5.25 -9.22 8.40
N ARG A 160 -6.39 -9.49 7.76
CA ARG A 160 -7.17 -10.71 8.04
C ARG A 160 -6.44 -11.96 7.61
N ALA A 161 -5.72 -11.94 6.48
CA ALA A 161 -4.94 -13.08 6.03
C ALA A 161 -3.78 -13.36 7.00
N VAL A 162 -2.98 -12.34 7.34
CA VAL A 162 -1.73 -12.44 8.11
C VAL A 162 -2.01 -12.61 9.61
N PHE A 163 -2.80 -11.73 10.20
CA PHE A 163 -2.99 -11.65 11.66
C PHE A 163 -4.30 -12.26 12.16
N LYS A 164 -5.16 -12.75 11.24
CA LYS A 164 -6.53 -13.23 11.54
C LYS A 164 -7.38 -12.18 12.27
N LYS A 165 -7.06 -10.90 12.09
CA LYS A 165 -7.75 -9.75 12.68
C LYS A 165 -7.95 -8.68 11.60
N ALA A 166 -9.04 -7.92 11.74
CA ALA A 166 -9.26 -6.75 10.89
C ALA A 166 -8.21 -5.66 11.17
N LEU A 167 -7.99 -4.78 10.20
CA LEU A 167 -7.25 -3.55 10.44
C LEU A 167 -7.98 -2.73 11.53
N PRO A 168 -7.32 -2.26 12.61
CA PRO A 168 -8.00 -1.67 13.76
C PRO A 168 -8.92 -0.47 13.46
N TYR A 169 -8.70 0.22 12.34
CA TYR A 169 -9.44 1.42 11.94
C TYR A 169 -10.07 1.32 10.55
N SER A 170 -10.19 0.13 9.94
CA SER A 170 -10.81 -0.04 8.62
C SER A 170 -12.26 0.47 8.56
N LYS A 171 -13.00 0.36 9.67
CA LYS A 171 -14.41 0.83 9.76
C LYS A 171 -14.59 2.34 9.59
N LYS A 172 -13.51 3.14 9.62
CA LYS A 172 -13.59 4.59 9.40
C LYS A 172 -13.71 4.98 7.93
N GLY A 173 -13.58 4.03 6.99
CA GLY A 173 -13.71 4.30 5.56
C GLY A 173 -12.72 5.35 5.05
N ILE A 174 -13.10 6.04 3.96
CA ILE A 174 -12.32 7.08 3.29
C ILE A 174 -12.86 8.51 3.53
N GLU A 175 -13.87 8.65 4.38
CA GLU A 175 -14.46 9.93 4.76
C GLU A 175 -13.76 10.51 6.01
N GLY A 176 -13.85 11.83 6.19
CA GLY A 176 -13.15 12.56 7.24
C GLY A 176 -11.66 12.71 6.92
N GLY A 177 -10.85 13.02 7.93
CA GLY A 177 -9.39 13.08 7.77
C GLY A 177 -8.74 14.09 8.70
N LEU A 178 -7.42 14.21 8.58
CA LEU A 178 -6.68 15.29 9.21
C LEU A 178 -7.16 16.64 8.68
N LEU A 179 -7.49 17.56 9.59
CA LEU A 179 -7.79 18.95 9.25
C LEU A 179 -6.48 19.65 8.84
N ILE A 180 -6.19 19.63 7.56
CA ILE A 180 -5.05 20.33 6.98
C ILE A 180 -5.39 21.83 6.96
N LYS A 181 -4.69 22.63 7.76
CA LYS A 181 -4.90 24.08 7.82
C LYS A 181 -4.25 24.77 6.63
#